data_AF-A0A165LSC7-F1
#
_entry.id   AF-A0A165LSC7-F1
#
_cell.length_a   1.000
_cell.length_b   1.000
_cell.length_c   1.000
_cell.angle_alpha   90.00
_cell.angle_beta   90.00
_cell.angle_gamma   90.00
#
_symmetry.space_group_name_H-M   'P 1'
#
loop_
_entity.id
_entity.type
_entity.pdbx_description
1 polymer ?
#
loop_
_entity_poly.entity_id
_entity_poly.type
_entity_poly.pdbx_seq_one_letter_code
_entity_poly.pdbx_strand_id
1 'polypeptide(L)'
;MLAFAVLSALAASSLVRADCAGNSGTQAVWAQCGGMGWTGATTCVNGASFNDVLLDRYFSQITALYNVGLRNFAFLNVPPVDRSPLMLPQSGAATEKTVIADFNAKVKSRAAAFASSNSGAKTYVVDTNTLIGGLLDKPTANGFTDATTYGSQAGVMWCNNYHISPGVHDFVAKLVKTTLVGTGAP
;
A
#
# COMPACT_ATOMS: atom_id res chain seq x y z
N MET A 1 -21.38 12.56 -13.24
CA MET A 1 -20.67 11.26 -13.09
C MET A 1 -19.27 11.56 -12.59
N LEU A 2 -18.99 11.29 -11.31
CA LEU A 2 -17.66 11.48 -10.71
C LEU A 2 -16.97 10.12 -10.64
N ALA A 3 -15.91 9.93 -11.42
CA ALA A 3 -15.07 8.75 -11.37
C ALA A 3 -14.07 8.88 -10.20
N PHE A 4 -14.19 8.02 -9.20
CA PHE A 4 -13.18 7.84 -8.15
C PHE A 4 -12.15 6.84 -8.65
N ALA A 5 -10.88 7.26 -8.74
CA ALA A 5 -9.78 6.34 -8.97
C ALA A 5 -9.23 5.87 -7.62
N VAL A 6 -9.52 4.61 -7.25
CA VAL A 6 -8.80 3.92 -6.18
C VAL A 6 -7.56 3.30 -6.82
N LEU A 7 -6.39 3.91 -6.66
CA LEU A 7 -5.14 3.32 -7.13
C LEU A 7 -4.47 2.54 -6.00
N SER A 8 -4.42 1.22 -6.16
CA SER A 8 -3.41 0.36 -5.53
C SER A 8 -2.18 0.27 -6.43
N ALA A 9 -0.98 0.18 -5.85
CA ALA A 9 0.33 0.32 -6.50
C ALA A 9 0.73 -0.77 -7.55
N LEU A 10 -0.22 -1.43 -8.21
CA LEU A 10 0.04 -2.56 -9.13
C LEU A 10 0.19 -2.20 -10.62
N ALA A 11 0.19 -0.93 -11.03
CA ALA A 11 0.06 -0.56 -12.44
C ALA A 11 1.29 0.11 -13.10
N ALA A 12 2.52 -0.34 -12.80
CA ALA A 12 3.74 0.29 -13.36
C ALA A 12 4.72 -0.67 -14.08
N SER A 13 4.30 -1.86 -14.50
CA SER A 13 5.21 -2.84 -15.13
C SER A 13 5.43 -2.68 -16.64
N SER A 14 4.86 -1.68 -17.33
CA SER A 14 4.84 -1.70 -18.81
C SER A 14 5.80 -0.78 -19.55
N LEU A 15 6.63 0.06 -18.90
CA LEU A 15 7.49 1.00 -19.65
C LEU A 15 8.81 1.35 -18.95
N VAL A 16 9.84 0.49 -18.99
CA VAL A 16 11.25 0.95 -18.92
C VAL A 16 12.17 0.03 -19.75
N ARG A 17 12.91 0.65 -20.69
CA ARG A 17 13.98 0.04 -21.49
C ARG A 17 15.15 -0.38 -20.60
N ALA A 18 15.75 -1.53 -20.91
CA ALA A 18 17.00 -1.98 -20.32
C ALA A 18 18.17 -1.16 -20.89
N ASP A 19 18.84 -0.38 -20.05
CA ASP A 19 20.15 0.17 -20.38
C ASP A 19 21.26 -0.70 -19.79
N CYS A 20 22.17 -1.09 -20.67
CA CYS A 20 23.39 -1.84 -20.40
C CYS A 20 24.49 -0.90 -19.89
N ALA A 21 24.63 -0.72 -18.58
CA ALA A 21 25.85 -0.23 -17.96
C ALA A 21 26.01 -0.84 -16.57
N GLY A 22 27.19 -1.43 -16.33
CA GLY A 22 27.42 -2.42 -15.29
C GLY A 22 27.70 -1.89 -13.87
N ASN A 23 27.48 -2.82 -12.94
CA ASN A 23 28.17 -3.05 -11.67
C ASN A 23 28.33 -1.88 -10.68
N SER A 24 27.27 -1.60 -9.95
CA SER A 24 27.37 -1.33 -8.51
C SER A 24 26.86 -2.59 -7.81
N GLY A 25 27.49 -3.06 -6.72
CA GLY A 25 27.10 -4.29 -6.01
C GLY A 25 25.67 -4.31 -5.45
N THR A 26 24.87 -3.28 -5.75
CA THR A 26 23.47 -3.05 -5.42
C THR A 26 22.60 -3.14 -6.68
N GLN A 27 21.53 -3.93 -6.65
CA GLN A 27 20.60 -4.07 -7.76
C GLN A 27 19.92 -2.75 -8.13
N ALA A 28 19.71 -2.52 -9.43
CA ALA A 28 18.94 -1.39 -9.91
C ALA A 28 17.54 -1.37 -9.31
N VAL A 29 17.02 -0.17 -9.07
CA VAL A 29 15.64 0.06 -8.66
C VAL A 29 14.72 -0.66 -9.66
N TRP A 30 13.81 -1.51 -9.18
CA TRP A 30 12.88 -2.36 -9.96
C TRP A 30 13.44 -3.65 -10.56
N ALA A 31 14.72 -3.96 -10.38
CA ALA A 31 15.29 -5.26 -10.76
C ALA A 31 15.03 -6.34 -9.69
N GLN A 32 14.96 -7.61 -10.09
CA GLN A 32 14.93 -8.72 -9.15
C GLN A 32 16.18 -8.67 -8.26
N CYS A 33 16.00 -8.72 -6.94
CA CYS A 33 17.09 -8.67 -5.98
C CYS A 33 16.94 -9.80 -4.97
N GLY A 34 17.68 -10.88 -5.19
CA GLY A 34 17.54 -12.13 -4.43
C GLY A 34 16.29 -12.94 -4.81
N GLY A 35 16.06 -14.05 -4.10
CA GLY A 35 14.95 -14.98 -4.32
C GLY A 35 15.38 -16.34 -4.87
N MET A 36 14.46 -17.31 -4.89
CA MET A 36 14.73 -18.67 -5.34
C MET A 36 15.03 -18.68 -6.84
N GLY A 37 16.23 -19.15 -7.22
CA GLY A 37 16.68 -19.19 -8.62
C GLY A 37 17.32 -17.90 -9.15
N TRP A 38 17.50 -16.86 -8.33
CA TRP A 38 18.17 -15.63 -8.75
C TRP A 38 19.69 -15.72 -8.62
N THR A 39 20.43 -15.48 -9.72
CA THR A 39 21.91 -15.52 -9.76
C THR A 39 22.55 -14.14 -9.93
N GLY A 40 21.76 -13.06 -9.95
CA GLY A 40 22.26 -11.68 -10.05
C GLY A 40 22.63 -11.08 -8.69
N ALA A 41 22.81 -9.75 -8.61
CA ALA A 41 23.22 -9.16 -7.34
C ALA A 41 22.13 -9.30 -6.27
N THR A 42 22.58 -9.47 -5.02
CA THR A 42 21.74 -9.77 -3.85
C THR A 42 21.68 -8.60 -2.86
N THR A 43 22.50 -7.57 -3.05
CA THR A 43 22.37 -6.33 -2.28
C THR A 43 21.28 -5.50 -2.92
N CYS A 44 20.21 -5.22 -2.18
CA CYS A 44 19.08 -4.45 -2.72
C CYS A 44 19.24 -2.97 -2.41
N VAL A 45 18.68 -2.11 -3.26
CA VAL A 45 18.42 -0.73 -2.86
C VAL A 45 17.60 -0.73 -1.58
N ASN A 46 17.92 0.18 -0.66
CA ASN A 46 17.21 0.27 0.61
C ASN A 46 15.72 0.48 0.34
N GLY A 47 14.84 -0.32 0.96
CA GLY A 47 13.39 -0.23 0.77
C GLY A 47 12.84 1.18 1.06
N ALA A 48 13.42 1.90 2.02
CA ALA A 48 13.07 3.30 2.30
C ALA A 48 13.51 4.25 1.17
N SER A 49 14.67 4.01 0.53
CA SER A 49 15.06 4.77 -0.67
C SER A 49 14.23 4.43 -1.89
N PHE A 50 13.69 3.21 -1.94
CA PHE A 50 12.81 2.77 -3.02
C PHE A 50 11.41 3.38 -2.92
N ASN A 51 10.89 3.59 -1.70
CA ASN A 51 9.59 4.24 -1.49
C ASN A 51 9.50 5.62 -2.17
N ASP A 52 10.59 6.40 -2.20
CA ASP A 52 10.57 7.68 -2.92
C ASP A 52 10.43 7.49 -4.43
N VAL A 53 11.14 6.54 -5.03
CA VAL A 53 11.01 6.26 -6.47
C VAL A 53 9.61 5.75 -6.81
N LEU A 54 9.08 4.82 -6.00
CA LEU A 54 7.72 4.31 -6.15
C LEU A 54 6.70 5.45 -6.06
N LEU A 55 6.82 6.32 -5.05
CA LEU A 55 5.87 7.39 -4.84
C LEU A 55 6.03 8.55 -5.82
N ASP A 56 7.21 8.80 -6.37
CA ASP A 56 7.40 9.74 -7.48
C ASP A 56 6.62 9.27 -8.70
N ARG A 57 6.73 7.98 -9.05
CA ARG A 57 5.96 7.41 -10.15
C ARG A 57 4.47 7.38 -9.85
N TYR A 58 4.07 7.00 -8.64
CA TYR A 58 2.67 6.99 -8.25
C TYR A 58 2.04 8.39 -8.39
N PHE A 59 2.66 9.43 -7.83
CA PHE A 59 2.11 10.79 -7.90
C PHE A 59 2.23 11.43 -9.30
N SER A 60 3.14 10.96 -10.16
CA SER A 60 3.13 11.30 -11.59
C SER A 60 1.84 10.81 -12.26
N GLN A 61 1.41 9.57 -11.99
CA GLN A 61 0.14 9.05 -12.51
C GLN A 61 -1.08 9.79 -11.94
N ILE A 62 -1.06 10.15 -10.65
CA ILE A 62 -2.11 10.99 -10.04
C ILE A 62 -2.19 12.35 -10.72
N THR A 63 -1.06 12.97 -11.04
CA THR A 63 -1.00 14.23 -11.78
C THR A 63 -1.58 14.10 -13.18
N ALA A 64 -1.27 13.00 -13.89
CA ALA A 64 -1.88 12.72 -15.20
C ALA A 64 -3.41 12.61 -15.11
N LEU A 65 -3.94 11.94 -14.08
CA LEU A 65 -5.38 11.84 -13.84
C LEU A 65 -6.02 13.20 -13.54
N TYR A 66 -5.35 14.04 -12.76
CA TYR A 66 -5.81 15.40 -12.49
C TYR A 66 -5.86 16.27 -13.75
N ASN A 67 -4.86 16.15 -14.62
CA ASN A 67 -4.79 16.91 -15.88
C ASN A 67 -5.93 16.56 -16.84
N VAL A 68 -6.49 15.35 -16.75
CA VAL A 68 -7.69 14.95 -17.52
C VAL A 68 -9.01 15.21 -16.78
N GLY A 69 -8.98 15.91 -15.66
CA GLY A 69 -10.17 16.44 -14.99
C GLY A 69 -10.56 15.76 -13.68
N LEU A 70 -9.81 14.76 -13.18
CA LEU A 70 -10.11 14.21 -11.85
C LEU A 70 -9.82 15.22 -10.75
N ARG A 71 -10.69 15.26 -9.74
CA ARG A 71 -10.61 16.22 -8.63
C ARG A 71 -10.70 15.60 -7.24
N ASN A 72 -11.01 14.31 -7.14
CA ASN A 72 -11.12 13.62 -5.86
C ASN A 72 -10.25 12.37 -5.88
N PHE A 73 -9.33 12.26 -4.93
CA PHE A 73 -8.33 11.19 -4.86
C PHE A 73 -8.30 10.57 -3.47
N ALA A 74 -8.60 9.29 -3.38
CA ALA A 74 -8.50 8.53 -2.13
C ALA A 74 -7.25 7.65 -2.15
N PHE A 75 -6.40 7.82 -1.13
CA PHE A 75 -5.16 7.11 -0.94
C PHE A 75 -5.29 6.19 0.27
N LEU A 76 -5.29 4.89 0.05
CA LEU A 76 -5.19 3.91 1.12
C LEU A 76 -3.71 3.76 1.47
N ASN A 77 -3.36 3.93 2.74
CA ASN A 77 -2.02 3.57 3.20
C ASN A 77 -1.89 2.03 3.31
N VAL A 78 -0.68 1.51 3.43
CA VAL A 78 -0.42 0.07 3.46
C VAL A 78 -0.79 -0.50 4.84
N PRO A 79 -1.62 -1.56 4.91
CA PRO A 79 -1.95 -2.22 6.17
C PRO A 79 -0.71 -2.90 6.80
N PRO A 80 -0.77 -3.37 8.06
CA PRO A 80 0.37 -4.04 8.70
C PRO A 80 0.56 -5.47 8.15
N VAL A 81 0.97 -5.58 6.89
CA VAL A 81 1.18 -6.85 6.18
C VAL A 81 2.34 -7.65 6.78
N ASP A 82 3.24 -6.98 7.51
CA ASP A 82 4.28 -7.57 8.35
C ASP A 82 3.72 -8.52 9.42
N ARG A 83 2.43 -8.41 9.74
CA ARG A 83 1.70 -9.27 10.68
C ARG A 83 0.87 -10.37 10.01
N SER A 84 0.95 -10.50 8.68
CA SER A 84 0.24 -11.57 7.97
C SER A 84 0.80 -12.95 8.30
N PRO A 85 -0.01 -14.03 8.24
CA PRO A 85 0.48 -15.39 8.49
C PRO A 85 1.68 -15.81 7.64
N LEU A 86 1.82 -15.27 6.42
CA LEU A 86 2.95 -15.47 5.53
C LEU A 86 4.22 -14.76 6.02
N MET A 87 4.08 -13.57 6.62
CA MET A 87 5.21 -12.72 7.04
C MET A 87 5.69 -13.04 8.46
N LEU A 88 4.80 -13.48 9.36
CA LEU A 88 5.17 -13.85 10.73
C LEU A 88 6.35 -14.82 10.85
N PRO A 89 6.49 -15.88 10.03
CA PRO A 89 7.65 -16.77 10.12
C PRO A 89 8.91 -16.24 9.41
N GLN A 90 8.83 -15.10 8.72
CA GLN A 90 9.96 -14.56 7.94
C GLN A 90 10.82 -13.63 8.78
N SER A 91 12.15 -13.74 8.62
CA SER A 91 13.12 -12.84 9.27
C SER A 91 12.98 -11.38 8.81
N GLY A 92 12.31 -11.12 7.68
CA GLY A 92 12.12 -9.80 7.10
C GLY A 92 10.98 -8.97 7.70
N ALA A 93 10.13 -9.52 8.57
CA ALA A 93 8.92 -8.82 9.05
C ALA A 93 9.22 -7.47 9.74
N ALA A 94 10.29 -7.40 10.55
CA ALA A 94 10.67 -6.15 11.21
C ALA A 94 11.14 -5.06 10.21
N THR A 95 11.84 -5.47 9.16
CA THR A 95 12.25 -4.58 8.07
C THR A 95 11.03 -4.12 7.27
N GLU A 96 10.12 -5.03 6.95
CA GLU A 96 8.86 -4.72 6.25
C GLU A 96 8.04 -3.69 7.03
N LYS A 97 7.87 -3.86 8.34
CA LYS A 97 7.20 -2.88 9.21
C LYS A 97 7.77 -1.48 9.07
N THR A 98 9.10 -1.37 9.01
CA THR A 98 9.79 -0.08 8.86
C THR A 98 9.54 0.53 7.48
N VAL A 99 9.58 -0.29 6.41
CA VAL A 99 9.30 0.15 5.04
C VAL A 99 7.83 0.58 4.87
N ILE A 100 6.89 -0.15 5.50
CA ILE A 100 5.47 0.20 5.55
C ILE A 100 5.27 1.56 6.24
N ALA A 101 5.92 1.77 7.39
CA ALA A 101 5.82 3.04 8.12
C ALA A 101 6.35 4.22 7.29
N ASP A 102 7.49 4.06 6.62
CA ASP A 102 8.05 5.08 5.72
C ASP A 102 7.12 5.38 4.53
N PHE A 103 6.61 4.35 3.85
CA PHE A 103 5.66 4.51 2.76
C PHE A 103 4.40 5.26 3.21
N ASN A 104 3.83 4.86 4.35
CA ASN A 104 2.60 5.45 4.88
C ASN A 104 2.78 6.92 5.25
N ALA A 105 3.92 7.29 5.83
CA ALA A 105 4.27 8.68 6.12
C ALA A 105 4.41 9.50 4.82
N LYS A 106 5.12 8.96 3.82
CA LYS A 106 5.35 9.63 2.53
C LYS A 106 4.08 9.80 1.71
N VAL A 107 3.17 8.82 1.66
CA VAL A 107 1.86 8.96 1.00
C VAL A 107 1.07 10.10 1.62
N LYS A 108 1.01 10.17 2.95
CA LYS A 108 0.30 11.25 3.65
C LYS A 108 0.88 12.62 3.31
N SER A 109 2.20 12.77 3.34
CA SER A 109 2.90 14.02 3.00
C SER A 109 2.63 14.43 1.54
N ARG A 110 2.81 13.50 0.60
CA ARG A 110 2.62 13.76 -0.84
C ARG A 110 1.17 14.02 -1.21
N ALA A 111 0.20 13.38 -0.56
CA ALA A 111 -1.23 13.67 -0.74
C ALA A 111 -1.61 15.09 -0.30
N ALA A 112 -1.03 15.57 0.81
CA ALA A 112 -1.21 16.94 1.27
C ALA A 112 -0.54 17.95 0.32
N ALA A 113 0.70 17.69 -0.09
CA ALA A 113 1.41 18.51 -1.06
C ALA A 113 0.64 18.59 -2.39
N PHE A 114 0.15 17.46 -2.90
CA PHE A 114 -0.64 17.39 -4.12
C PHE A 114 -1.89 18.26 -4.05
N ALA A 115 -2.67 18.19 -2.96
CA ALA A 115 -3.84 19.06 -2.78
C ALA A 115 -3.45 20.55 -2.73
N SER A 116 -2.33 20.89 -2.09
CA SER A 116 -1.86 22.28 -1.99
C SER A 116 -1.39 22.86 -3.33
N SER A 117 -0.82 22.04 -4.20
CA SER A 117 -0.27 22.46 -5.49
C SER A 117 -1.29 22.39 -6.64
N ASN A 118 -2.44 21.75 -6.44
CA ASN A 118 -3.42 21.51 -7.50
C ASN A 118 -4.79 22.04 -7.10
N SER A 119 -5.12 23.25 -7.58
CA SER A 119 -6.38 23.91 -7.25
C SER A 119 -7.60 23.05 -7.58
N GLY A 120 -8.52 22.93 -6.63
CA GLY A 120 -9.72 22.12 -6.75
C GLY A 120 -9.51 20.61 -6.58
N ALA A 121 -8.27 20.13 -6.40
CA ALA A 121 -8.03 18.74 -6.01
C ALA A 121 -8.32 18.53 -4.52
N LYS A 122 -9.08 17.48 -4.22
CA LYS A 122 -9.32 16.98 -2.87
C LYS A 122 -8.61 15.63 -2.71
N THR A 123 -7.83 15.50 -1.64
CA THR A 123 -7.15 14.26 -1.30
C THR A 123 -7.65 13.73 0.04
N TYR A 124 -7.77 12.41 0.12
CA TYR A 124 -8.29 11.70 1.29
C TYR A 124 -7.31 10.57 1.60
N VAL A 125 -6.84 10.49 2.85
CA VAL A 125 -5.99 9.37 3.28
C VAL A 125 -6.83 8.44 4.13
N VAL A 126 -7.02 7.21 3.64
CA VAL A 126 -7.70 6.12 4.35
C VAL A 126 -6.65 5.32 5.10
N ASP A 127 -6.63 5.46 6.43
CA ASP A 127 -5.64 4.82 7.30
C ASP A 127 -6.00 3.36 7.60
N THR A 128 -5.76 2.50 6.60
CA THR A 128 -5.96 1.06 6.74
C THR A 128 -4.95 0.42 7.70
N ASN A 129 -3.78 1.04 7.89
CA ASN A 129 -2.75 0.57 8.80
C ASN A 129 -3.24 0.56 10.24
N THR A 130 -3.72 1.70 10.73
CA THR A 130 -4.26 1.82 12.09
C THR A 130 -5.49 0.95 12.28
N LEU A 131 -6.41 0.95 11.30
CA LEU A 131 -7.64 0.13 11.37
C LEU A 131 -7.31 -1.36 11.52
N ILE A 132 -6.55 -1.92 10.58
CA ILE A 132 -6.26 -3.36 10.56
C ILE A 132 -5.33 -3.73 11.71
N GLY A 133 -4.40 -2.86 12.10
CA GLY A 133 -3.60 -3.03 13.31
C GLY A 133 -4.48 -3.21 14.55
N GLY A 134 -5.48 -2.36 14.73
CA GLY A 134 -6.44 -2.47 15.84
C GLY A 134 -7.28 -3.74 15.80
N LEU A 135 -7.66 -4.23 14.62
CA LEU A 135 -8.34 -5.52 14.46
C LEU A 135 -7.44 -6.69 14.86
N LEU A 136 -6.17 -6.66 14.45
CA LEU A 136 -5.18 -7.68 14.78
C LEU A 136 -4.82 -7.68 16.28
N ASP A 137 -4.90 -6.54 16.95
CA ASP A 137 -4.65 -6.42 18.39
C ASP A 137 -5.82 -6.98 19.21
N LYS A 138 -7.04 -6.95 18.67
CA LYS A 138 -8.27 -7.38 19.36
C LYS A 138 -9.21 -8.17 18.43
N PRO A 139 -8.77 -9.32 17.88
CA PRO A 139 -9.55 -10.06 16.88
C PRO A 139 -10.91 -10.50 17.41
N THR A 140 -10.93 -11.13 18.59
CA THR A 140 -12.14 -11.68 19.22
C THR A 140 -13.17 -10.61 19.57
N ALA A 141 -12.71 -9.45 20.03
CA ALA A 141 -13.59 -8.31 20.31
C ALA A 141 -14.27 -7.76 19.04
N ASN A 142 -13.70 -8.03 17.86
CA ASN A 142 -14.22 -7.59 16.57
C ASN A 142 -14.88 -8.74 15.77
N GLY A 143 -15.17 -9.87 16.41
CA GLY A 143 -15.87 -11.00 15.78
C GLY A 143 -14.96 -11.93 14.96
N PHE A 144 -13.63 -11.84 15.15
CA PHE A 144 -12.68 -12.75 14.52
C PHE A 144 -12.15 -13.81 15.49
N THR A 145 -11.87 -15.01 15.00
CA THR A 145 -11.36 -16.13 15.80
C THR A 145 -10.04 -15.78 16.48
N ASP A 146 -9.07 -15.32 15.70
CA ASP A 146 -7.75 -14.87 16.15
C ASP A 146 -7.08 -14.03 15.04
N ALA A 147 -5.82 -13.65 15.25
CA ALA A 147 -5.07 -12.81 14.32
C ALA A 147 -4.35 -13.55 13.18
N THR A 148 -4.39 -14.89 13.13
CA THR A 148 -3.54 -15.69 12.22
C THR A 148 -4.29 -16.75 11.42
N THR A 149 -5.46 -17.17 11.85
CA THR A 149 -6.32 -18.12 11.17
C THR A 149 -6.77 -17.54 9.84
N TYR A 150 -6.58 -18.34 8.78
CA TYR A 150 -6.97 -18.00 7.42
C TYR A 150 -7.84 -19.10 6.80
N GLY A 151 -8.71 -18.70 5.87
CA GLY A 151 -9.55 -19.62 5.12
C GLY A 151 -10.81 -18.96 4.56
N SER A 152 -11.76 -19.77 4.12
CA SER A 152 -13.03 -19.31 3.55
C SER A 152 -14.14 -19.06 4.59
N GLN A 153 -13.87 -19.31 5.87
CA GLN A 153 -14.92 -19.41 6.88
C GLN A 153 -15.28 -18.03 7.43
N ALA A 154 -16.49 -17.85 7.94
CA ALA A 154 -16.85 -16.62 8.65
C ALA A 154 -15.97 -16.46 9.91
N GLY A 155 -15.66 -15.20 10.26
CA GLY A 155 -14.88 -14.90 11.47
C GLY A 155 -13.36 -15.10 11.34
N VAL A 156 -12.81 -15.38 10.16
CA VAL A 156 -11.36 -15.38 9.96
C VAL A 156 -10.86 -13.99 9.55
N MET A 157 -9.65 -13.62 9.96
CA MET A 157 -9.05 -12.32 9.58
C MET A 157 -8.47 -12.33 8.15
N TRP A 158 -8.15 -13.51 7.63
CA TRP A 158 -7.41 -13.65 6.37
C TRP A 158 -8.08 -14.69 5.46
N CYS A 159 -8.15 -14.43 4.14
CA CYS A 159 -8.68 -15.42 3.18
C CYS A 159 -7.63 -16.46 2.77
N ASN A 160 -6.36 -16.07 2.76
CA ASN A 160 -5.19 -16.95 2.68
C ASN A 160 -4.11 -16.42 3.64
N ASN A 161 -2.89 -16.94 3.59
CA ASN A 161 -1.83 -16.52 4.50
C ASN A 161 -1.33 -15.07 4.30
N TYR A 162 -1.83 -14.30 3.33
CA TYR A 162 -1.37 -12.94 3.03
C TYR A 162 -2.50 -11.91 2.91
N HIS A 163 -3.62 -12.30 2.34
CA HIS A 163 -4.72 -11.39 1.99
C HIS A 163 -5.79 -11.40 3.08
N ILE A 164 -6.28 -10.21 3.45
CA ILE A 164 -7.35 -10.04 4.44
C ILE A 164 -8.66 -10.69 3.96
N SER A 165 -9.49 -11.14 4.90
CA SER A 165 -10.77 -11.78 4.58
C SER A 165 -11.83 -10.77 4.13
N PRO A 166 -12.92 -11.23 3.49
CA PRO A 166 -14.09 -10.39 3.24
C PRO A 166 -14.63 -9.70 4.50
N GLY A 167 -14.59 -10.38 5.66
CA GLY A 167 -15.01 -9.80 6.94
C GLY A 167 -14.17 -8.61 7.37
N VAL A 168 -12.85 -8.61 7.09
CA VAL A 168 -11.98 -7.45 7.33
C VAL A 168 -12.19 -6.36 6.26
N HIS A 169 -12.43 -6.75 4.99
CA HIS A 169 -12.78 -5.79 3.93
C HIS A 169 -14.02 -4.95 4.28
N ASP A 170 -15.01 -5.49 5.00
CA ASP A 170 -16.17 -4.72 5.48
C ASP A 170 -15.78 -3.56 6.41
N PHE A 171 -14.79 -3.75 7.29
CA PHE A 171 -14.27 -2.66 8.13
C PHE A 171 -13.54 -1.61 7.28
N VAL A 172 -12.76 -2.04 6.29
CA VAL A 172 -12.07 -1.13 5.36
C VAL A 172 -13.09 -0.32 4.56
N ALA A 173 -14.15 -0.94 4.04
CA ALA A 173 -15.22 -0.26 3.32
C ALA A 173 -15.93 0.78 4.20
N LYS A 174 -16.22 0.45 5.46
CA LYS A 174 -16.78 1.41 6.44
C LYS A 174 -15.83 2.57 6.72
N LEU A 175 -14.53 2.32 6.80
CA LEU A 175 -13.52 3.37 6.95
C LEU A 175 -13.49 4.27 5.71
N VAL A 176 -13.42 3.70 4.51
CA VAL A 176 -13.47 4.47 3.25
C VAL A 176 -14.71 5.35 3.22
N LYS A 177 -15.90 4.79 3.48
CA LYS A 177 -17.15 5.55 3.57
C LYS A 177 -17.02 6.70 4.56
N THR A 178 -16.55 6.45 5.76
CA THR A 178 -16.44 7.47 6.82
C THR A 178 -15.44 8.57 6.44
N THR A 179 -14.29 8.21 5.85
CA THR A 179 -13.28 9.17 5.37
C THR A 179 -13.83 10.08 4.27
N LEU A 180 -14.75 9.60 3.44
CA LEU A 180 -15.33 10.36 2.33
C LEU A 180 -16.60 11.16 2.74
N VAL A 181 -17.42 10.64 3.65
CA VAL A 181 -18.71 11.23 4.07
C VAL A 181 -18.58 12.60 4.74
N GLY A 182 -17.43 12.95 5.29
CA GLY A 182 -17.17 14.30 5.84
C GLY A 182 -17.16 15.44 4.81
N THR A 183 -17.44 15.19 3.53
CA THR A 183 -17.18 16.16 2.45
C THR A 183 -18.28 16.37 1.39
N GLY A 184 -19.47 15.80 1.58
CA GLY A 184 -20.56 15.93 0.60
C GLY A 184 -20.29 15.24 -0.74
N ALA A 185 -19.34 14.29 -0.76
CA ALA A 185 -19.26 13.30 -1.81
C ALA A 185 -20.48 12.34 -1.69
N PRO A 186 -21.17 12.02 -2.80
CA PRO A 186 -22.33 11.12 -2.76
C PRO A 186 -21.95 9.70 -2.30
#